data_AF-G4ZW56-F1
#
_entry.id   AF-G4ZW56-F1
#
_cell.length_a   1.000
_cell.length_b   1.000
_cell.length_c   1.000
_cell.angle_alpha   90.00
_cell.angle_beta   90.00
_cell.angle_gamma   90.00
#
_symmetry.space_group_name_H-M   'P 1'
#
loop_
_entity.id
_entity.type
_entity.pdbx_description
1 polymer ?
#
loop_
_entity_poly.entity_id
_entity_poly.type
_entity_poly.pdbx_seq_one_letter_code
_entity_poly.pdbx_strand_id
1 'polypeptide(L)'
;MYAAVLGIDDSKIFPGGNQYDRFSKILKRVTQEDEMKVLLENEGLVPSDIGTHSARKGSATFVSSCSNGGPSAAAICIRAGWKLPGVQDTYIRYESAGDRIVGRYVTGLPFDDTGFAILPPF
;
A
#
# COMPACT_ATOMS: atom_id res chain seq x y z
N MET A 1 13.36 11.63 3.46
CA MET A 1 13.74 12.33 4.71
C MET A 1 13.93 11.37 5.89
N TYR A 2 13.35 10.16 5.92
CA TYR A 2 13.50 9.22 7.05
C TYR A 2 14.72 8.27 6.98
N ALA A 3 15.22 7.92 5.78
CA ALA A 3 16.35 6.99 5.66
C ALA A 3 17.67 7.55 6.23
N ALA A 4 17.93 8.85 6.04
CA ALA A 4 19.10 9.54 6.57
C ALA A 4 19.11 9.66 8.11
N VAL A 5 17.93 9.62 8.74
CA VAL A 5 17.78 9.70 10.21
C VAL A 5 17.99 8.34 10.87
N LEU A 6 17.77 7.24 10.15
CA LEU A 6 17.87 5.87 10.65
C LEU A 6 19.22 5.20 10.35
N GLY A 7 20.17 5.89 9.71
CA GLY A 7 21.47 5.32 9.36
C GLY A 7 21.38 4.16 8.37
N ILE A 8 20.33 4.12 7.55
CA ILE A 8 20.18 3.10 6.51
C ILE A 8 21.22 3.42 5.43
N ASP A 9 22.27 2.61 5.38
CA ASP A 9 23.28 2.68 4.31
C ASP A 9 22.64 2.32 2.96
N ASP A 10 23.40 2.46 1.87
CA ASP A 10 22.93 2.12 0.52
C ASP A 10 22.78 0.59 0.31
N SER A 11 22.75 -0.19 1.40
CA SER A 11 22.55 -1.64 1.34
C SER A 11 21.07 -1.98 1.15
N LYS A 12 20.83 -3.25 0.78
CA LYS A 12 19.48 -3.75 0.58
C LYS A 12 18.82 -3.96 1.94
N ILE A 13 17.62 -3.37 2.11
CA ILE A 13 16.74 -3.62 3.28
C ILE A 13 16.52 -5.11 3.53
N PHE A 14 16.35 -5.89 2.45
CA PHE A 14 16.27 -7.35 2.54
C PHE A 14 17.56 -7.99 2.01
N PRO A 15 18.23 -8.85 2.80
CA PRO A 15 19.48 -9.47 2.37
C PRO A 15 19.26 -10.44 1.20
N GLY A 16 20.31 -10.70 0.42
CA GLY A 16 20.32 -11.69 -0.67
C GLY A 16 19.94 -11.16 -2.07
N GLY A 17 19.70 -12.09 -2.99
CA GLY A 17 19.31 -11.84 -4.39
C GLY A 17 17.89 -12.30 -4.73
N ASN A 18 17.45 -12.04 -5.96
CA ASN A 18 16.14 -12.47 -6.52
C ASN A 18 14.94 -12.14 -5.62
N GLN A 19 14.88 -10.90 -5.13
CA GLN A 19 13.90 -10.51 -4.12
C GLN A 19 12.46 -10.67 -4.59
N TYR A 20 12.18 -10.37 -5.86
CA TYR A 20 10.86 -10.56 -6.46
C TYR A 20 10.41 -12.03 -6.39
N ASP A 21 11.25 -12.96 -6.83
CA ASP A 21 10.90 -14.39 -6.85
C ASP A 21 10.76 -14.95 -5.44
N ARG A 22 11.61 -14.52 -4.51
CA ARG A 22 11.52 -14.91 -3.10
C ARG A 22 10.22 -14.44 -2.48
N PHE A 23 9.88 -13.16 -2.66
CA PHE A 23 8.62 -12.61 -2.18
C PHE A 23 7.41 -13.34 -2.79
N SER A 24 7.41 -13.54 -4.11
CA SER A 24 6.36 -14.27 -4.83
C SER A 24 6.18 -15.70 -4.29
N LYS A 25 7.27 -16.43 -4.05
CA LYS A 25 7.22 -17.79 -3.47
C LYS A 25 6.69 -17.80 -2.04
N ILE A 26 7.13 -16.86 -1.20
CA ILE A 26 6.66 -16.74 0.18
C ILE A 26 5.17 -16.42 0.19
N LEU A 27 4.73 -15.44 -0.61
CA LEU A 27 3.33 -15.06 -0.73
C LEU A 27 2.46 -16.25 -1.14
N LYS A 28 2.87 -16.98 -2.19
CA LYS A 28 2.16 -18.19 -2.64
C LYS A 28 2.10 -19.27 -1.57
N ARG A 29 3.15 -19.43 -0.76
CA ARG A 29 3.14 -20.41 0.33
C ARG A 29 2.14 -19.99 1.41
N VAL A 30 2.18 -18.74 1.85
CA VAL A 30 1.30 -18.21 2.91
C VAL A 30 -0.17 -18.27 2.49
N THR A 31 -0.50 -17.93 1.24
CA THR A 31 -1.90 -18.02 0.76
C THR A 31 -2.42 -19.45 0.63
N GLN A 32 -1.53 -20.46 0.74
CA GLN A 32 -1.89 -21.87 0.64
C GLN A 32 -2.01 -22.56 2.00
N GLU A 33 -1.66 -21.89 3.09
CA GLU A 33 -1.85 -22.37 4.45
C GLU A 33 -3.34 -22.51 4.77
N ASP A 34 -3.72 -23.55 5.54
CA ASP A 34 -5.13 -23.91 5.75
C ASP A 34 -5.92 -22.78 6.42
N GLU A 35 -5.33 -22.11 7.42
CA GLU A 35 -5.94 -20.94 8.07
C GLU A 35 -6.20 -19.80 7.07
N MET A 36 -5.23 -19.53 6.19
CA MET A 36 -5.41 -18.49 5.18
C MET A 36 -6.43 -18.89 4.11
N LYS A 37 -6.50 -20.15 3.71
CA LYS A 37 -7.53 -20.61 2.77
C LYS A 37 -8.93 -20.38 3.34
N VAL A 38 -9.16 -20.76 4.60
CA VAL A 38 -10.44 -20.53 5.28
C VAL A 38 -10.78 -19.04 5.32
N LEU A 39 -9.82 -18.18 5.67
CA LEU A 39 -10.02 -16.73 5.68
C LEU A 39 -10.36 -16.18 4.28
N LEU A 40 -9.64 -16.61 3.25
CA LEU A 40 -9.87 -16.17 1.88
C LEU A 40 -11.23 -16.65 1.37
N GLU A 41 -11.62 -17.90 1.64
CA GLU A 41 -12.91 -18.45 1.27
C GLU A 41 -14.07 -17.69 1.94
N ASN A 42 -13.94 -17.34 3.23
CA ASN A 42 -14.93 -16.54 3.94
C ASN A 42 -15.12 -15.14 3.33
N GLU A 43 -14.05 -14.57 2.75
CA GLU A 43 -14.06 -13.29 2.03
C GLU A 43 -14.38 -13.44 0.53
N GLY A 44 -14.70 -14.65 0.05
CA GLY A 44 -15.00 -14.92 -1.36
C GLY A 44 -13.80 -14.80 -2.31
N LEU A 45 -12.59 -14.97 -1.80
CA LEU A 45 -11.33 -14.86 -2.53
C LEU A 45 -10.70 -16.23 -2.81
N VAL A 46 -10.04 -16.36 -3.95
CA VAL A 46 -9.31 -17.57 -4.33
C VAL A 46 -7.80 -17.33 -4.19
N PRO A 47 -7.04 -18.21 -3.51
CA PRO A 47 -5.59 -18.06 -3.35
C PRO A 47 -4.81 -17.90 -4.67
N SER A 48 -5.29 -18.49 -5.76
CA SER A 48 -4.66 -18.40 -7.09
C SER A 48 -4.70 -17.00 -7.69
N ASP A 49 -5.65 -16.17 -7.25
CA ASP A 49 -5.84 -14.80 -7.77
C ASP A 49 -4.96 -13.79 -7.01
N ILE A 50 -4.31 -14.23 -5.93
CA ILE A 50 -3.41 -13.41 -5.13
C ILE A 50 -1.99 -13.54 -5.66
N GLY A 51 -1.44 -12.42 -6.11
CA GLY A 51 -0.07 -12.31 -6.60
C GLY A 51 0.64 -11.09 -6.02
N THR A 52 1.88 -10.88 -6.46
CA THR A 52 2.75 -9.79 -5.98
C THR A 52 2.14 -8.40 -6.20
N HIS A 53 1.35 -8.24 -7.27
CA HIS A 53 0.62 -6.99 -7.54
C HIS A 53 -0.63 -6.79 -6.70
N SER A 54 -1.18 -7.85 -6.08
CA SER A 54 -2.43 -7.78 -5.33
C SER A 54 -2.30 -6.86 -4.11
N ALA A 55 -1.13 -6.79 -3.48
CA ALA A 55 -0.87 -5.82 -2.41
C ALA A 55 -1.06 -4.38 -2.90
N ARG A 56 -0.39 -3.98 -3.99
CA ARG A 56 -0.49 -2.63 -4.55
C ARG A 56 -1.90 -2.29 -5.05
N LYS A 57 -2.56 -3.22 -5.74
CA LYS A 57 -3.94 -3.04 -6.24
C LYS A 57 -4.94 -2.96 -5.10
N GLY A 58 -4.88 -3.91 -4.16
CA GLY A 58 -5.75 -3.97 -3.00
C GLY A 58 -5.61 -2.75 -2.09
N SER A 59 -4.38 -2.28 -1.84
CA SER A 59 -4.17 -1.04 -1.09
C SER A 59 -4.81 0.17 -1.79
N ALA A 60 -4.69 0.29 -3.12
CA ALA A 60 -5.33 1.38 -3.86
C ALA A 60 -6.86 1.31 -3.79
N THR A 61 -7.44 0.12 -3.92
CA THR A 61 -8.89 -0.10 -3.77
C THR A 61 -9.35 0.24 -2.36
N PHE A 62 -8.65 -0.27 -1.34
CA PHE A 62 -8.97 -0.03 0.07
C PHE A 62 -9.03 1.47 0.36
N VAL A 63 -7.98 2.24 0.06
CA VAL A 63 -7.94 3.67 0.35
C VAL A 63 -8.96 4.48 -0.46
N SER A 64 -9.33 4.01 -1.65
CA SER A 64 -10.38 4.68 -2.45
C SER A 64 -11.79 4.49 -1.90
N SER A 65 -11.99 3.52 -1.00
CA SER A 65 -13.33 3.11 -0.54
C SER A 65 -13.48 3.04 0.97
N CYS A 66 -12.41 3.21 1.76
CA CYS A 66 -12.46 3.06 3.22
C CYS A 66 -13.11 4.24 3.97
N SER A 67 -13.36 5.39 3.30
CA SER A 67 -14.00 6.55 3.92
C SER A 67 -14.77 7.39 2.89
N ASN A 68 -15.85 8.06 3.33
CA ASN A 68 -16.69 8.89 2.45
C ASN A 68 -15.96 10.11 1.87
N GLY A 69 -14.89 10.58 2.52
CA GLY A 69 -14.08 11.70 2.07
C GLY A 69 -12.67 11.30 1.63
N GLY A 70 -12.47 10.05 1.23
CA GLY A 70 -11.15 9.44 0.98
C GLY A 70 -10.19 10.26 0.09
N PRO A 71 -8.90 9.90 0.10
CA PRO A 71 -7.87 10.61 -0.65
C PRO A 71 -8.20 10.70 -2.15
N SER A 72 -7.76 11.78 -2.77
CA SER A 72 -7.96 11.98 -4.21
C SER A 72 -7.27 10.89 -5.04
N ALA A 73 -7.81 10.59 -6.22
CA ALA A 73 -7.20 9.66 -7.15
C ALA A 73 -5.73 10.03 -7.48
N ALA A 74 -5.44 11.33 -7.54
CA ALA A 74 -4.07 11.82 -7.71
C ALA A 74 -3.15 11.38 -6.57
N ALA A 75 -3.56 11.51 -5.31
CA ALA A 75 -2.77 11.06 -4.17
C ALA A 75 -2.54 9.53 -4.18
N ILE A 76 -3.57 8.76 -4.54
CA ILE A 76 -3.47 7.31 -4.66
C ILE A 76 -2.50 6.93 -5.78
N CYS A 77 -2.55 7.60 -6.93
CA CYS A 77 -1.62 7.39 -8.04
C CYS A 77 -0.17 7.71 -7.64
N ILE A 78 0.10 8.80 -6.91
CA ILE A 78 1.45 9.11 -6.39
C ILE A 78 1.95 7.95 -5.53
N ARG A 79 1.18 7.57 -4.51
CA ARG A 79 1.55 6.53 -3.54
C ARG A 79 1.78 5.19 -4.23
N ALA A 80 0.91 4.85 -5.17
CA ALA A 80 1.06 3.65 -5.95
C ALA A 80 2.27 3.75 -6.87
N GLY A 81 2.69 4.93 -7.34
CA GLY A 81 3.66 5.10 -8.41
C GLY A 81 3.04 4.85 -9.79
N TRP A 82 1.78 5.25 -9.97
CA TRP A 82 1.05 5.27 -11.24
C TRP A 82 1.00 6.69 -11.80
N LYS A 83 0.93 6.81 -13.12
CA LYS A 83 0.59 8.08 -13.77
C LYS A 83 -0.92 8.29 -13.75
N LEU A 84 -1.32 9.55 -13.64
CA LEU A 84 -2.70 9.94 -13.92
C LEU A 84 -3.00 9.78 -15.42
N PRO A 85 -4.22 9.39 -15.80
CA PRO A 85 -4.57 9.21 -17.20
C PRO A 85 -4.80 10.56 -17.90
N GLY A 86 -4.18 10.74 -19.07
CA GLY A 86 -4.47 11.85 -19.99
C GLY A 86 -4.18 13.22 -19.41
N VAL A 87 -5.11 14.16 -19.62
CA VAL A 87 -4.96 15.57 -19.23
C VAL A 87 -4.84 15.80 -17.72
N GLN A 88 -5.27 14.82 -16.91
CA GLN A 88 -5.21 14.92 -15.44
C GLN A 88 -3.76 15.03 -14.94
N ASP A 89 -2.82 14.34 -15.59
CA ASP A 89 -1.39 14.38 -15.23
C ASP A 89 -0.78 15.78 -15.44
N THR A 90 -1.33 16.55 -16.38
CA THR A 90 -0.88 17.92 -16.68
C THR A 90 -1.45 18.95 -15.72
N TYR A 91 -2.72 18.80 -15.34
CA TYR A 91 -3.44 19.85 -14.60
C TYR A 91 -3.52 19.60 -13.09
N ILE A 92 -3.45 18.35 -12.66
CA ILE A 92 -3.56 18.00 -11.24
C ILE A 92 -2.16 17.84 -10.66
N ARG A 93 -1.83 18.72 -9.72
CA ARG A 93 -0.54 18.67 -9.05
C ARG A 93 -0.50 17.53 -8.06
N TYR A 94 0.57 16.76 -8.13
CA TYR A 94 0.91 15.77 -7.14
C TYR A 94 1.39 16.45 -5.85
N GLU A 95 0.57 16.40 -4.81
CA GLU A 95 0.83 17.08 -3.54
C GLU A 95 1.19 16.10 -2.41
N SER A 96 2.24 16.45 -1.66
CA SER A 96 2.80 15.60 -0.60
C SER A 96 1.83 15.36 0.57
N ALA A 97 0.91 16.29 0.82
CA ALA A 97 -0.11 16.14 1.86
C ALA A 97 -1.06 14.97 1.55
N GLY A 98 -1.49 14.84 0.29
CA GLY A 98 -2.34 13.73 -0.14
C GLY A 98 -1.62 12.38 -0.01
N ASP A 99 -0.36 12.31 -0.45
CA ASP A 99 0.45 11.09 -0.33
C ASP A 99 0.62 10.62 1.12
N ARG A 100 0.79 11.57 2.07
CA ARG A 100 0.87 11.27 3.50
C ARG A 100 -0.44 10.68 4.04
N ILE A 101 -1.59 11.22 3.65
CA ILE A 101 -2.90 10.70 4.04
C ILE A 101 -3.08 9.26 3.53
N VAL A 102 -2.77 9.02 2.25
CA VAL A 102 -2.83 7.66 1.67
C VAL A 102 -1.91 6.71 2.43
N GLY A 103 -0.69 7.14 2.76
CA GLY A 103 0.25 6.34 3.55
C GLY A 103 -0.33 5.90 4.89
N ARG A 104 -0.95 6.83 5.62
CA ARG A 104 -1.61 6.55 6.91
C ARG A 104 -2.82 5.62 6.77
N TYR A 105 -3.61 5.77 5.71
CA TYR A 105 -4.74 4.86 5.44
C TYR A 105 -4.26 3.45 5.15
N VAL A 106 -3.26 3.27 4.28
CA VAL A 106 -2.72 1.93 3.94
C VAL A 106 -2.13 1.23 5.17
N THR A 107 -1.62 1.97 6.16
CA THR A 107 -1.14 1.40 7.43
C THR A 107 -2.25 1.09 8.44
N GLY A 108 -3.51 1.35 8.11
CA GLY A 108 -4.65 1.06 8.98
C GLY A 108 -4.77 1.98 10.20
N LEU A 109 -4.22 3.20 10.14
CA LEU A 109 -4.39 4.18 11.22
C LEU A 109 -5.84 4.66 11.29
N PRO A 110 -6.37 4.94 12.50
CA PRO A 110 -7.77 5.32 12.69
C PRO A 110 -8.03 6.70 12.07
N PHE A 111 -8.64 6.72 10.88
CA PHE A 111 -8.89 7.95 10.11
C PHE A 111 -10.03 8.80 10.68
N ASP A 112 -10.81 8.26 11.61
CA ASP A 112 -11.86 8.91 12.37
C ASP A 112 -11.34 9.54 13.68
N ASP A 113 -10.09 9.27 14.07
CA ASP A 113 -9.47 9.89 15.23
C ASP A 113 -9.01 11.33 14.92
N THR A 114 -9.31 12.24 15.83
CA THR A 114 -8.76 13.61 15.84
C THR A 114 -7.23 13.67 15.85
N GLY A 115 -6.57 12.65 16.41
CA GLY A 115 -5.12 12.50 16.44
C GLY A 115 -4.50 12.00 15.12
N PHE A 116 -5.31 11.63 14.13
CA PHE A 116 -4.86 10.99 12.90
C PHE A 116 -3.79 11.79 12.14
N ALA A 117 -3.86 13.12 12.18
CA ALA A 117 -2.92 13.99 11.47
C ALA A 117 -1.60 14.24 12.25
N ILE A 118 -1.56 13.92 13.54
CA ILE A 118 -0.45 14.26 14.45
C ILE A 118 0.77 13.36 14.18
N LEU A 119 1.97 13.93 14.35
CA LEU A 119 3.25 13.22 14.27
C LEU A 119 3.93 13.14 15.65
N PRO A 120 4.66 12.05 15.95
CA PRO A 120 4.75 10.81 15.17
C PRO A 120 3.39 10.07 15.14
N PRO A 121 3.14 9.18 14.17
CA PRO A 121 1.96 8.31 14.22
C PRO A 121 2.06 7.42 15.47
N PHE A 122 1.02 7.43 16.30
CA PHE A 122 0.89 6.59 17.50
C PHE A 122 -0.06 5.43 17.25
#